data_AF-A0A7S0NGY8-F1
#
_entry.id   AF-A0A7S0NGY8-F1
#
_cell.length_a   1.000
_cell.length_b   1.000
_cell.length_c   1.000
_cell.angle_alpha   90.00
_cell.angle_beta   90.00
_cell.angle_gamma   90.00
#
_symmetry.space_group_name_H-M   'P 1'
#
loop_
_entity.id
_entity.type
_entity.pdbx_description
1 polymer ?
#
loop_
_entity_poly.entity_id
_entity_poly.type
_entity_poly.pdbx_seq_one_letter_code
_entity_poly.pdbx_strand_id
1 'polypeptide(L)'
;KKAYRAAQFTAGSFRNELEDLVRTIQQAAGQQCLVVLPALPVHRAPVFGGMWPLQPALQSLAGLWDDQKRALAQDLRCVRFVHNAEGTEWWTADCYWAADGIHPNDEGYRIWGEHIAQSVAQGVINS
;
A
#
# COMPACT_ATOMS: atom_id res chain seq x y z
N LYS A 1 -24.56 22.14 4.13
CA LYS A 1 -23.11 22.33 4.39
C LYS A 1 -22.36 21.00 4.18
N LYS A 2 -21.96 20.65 2.95
CA LYS A 2 -21.24 19.40 2.63
C LYS A 2 -19.97 19.62 1.78
N ALA A 3 -19.52 20.86 1.64
CA ALA A 3 -18.36 21.22 0.83
C ALA A 3 -17.01 21.23 1.60
N TYR A 4 -17.00 20.92 2.90
CA TYR A 4 -15.82 21.04 3.79
C TYR A 4 -15.31 19.69 4.30
N ARG A 5 -15.03 18.73 3.41
CA ARG A 5 -14.24 17.53 3.75
C ARG A 5 -13.12 17.20 2.75
N ALA A 6 -13.16 17.76 1.54
CA ALA A 6 -12.11 17.53 0.54
C ALA A 6 -10.74 18.08 0.98
N ALA A 7 -10.71 19.14 1.80
CA ALA A 7 -9.48 19.71 2.34
C ALA A 7 -8.78 18.83 3.41
N GLN A 8 -9.38 17.70 3.81
CA GLN A 8 -8.82 16.78 4.82
C GLN A 8 -8.06 15.59 4.21
N PHE A 9 -8.18 15.31 2.92
CA PHE A 9 -7.52 14.19 2.25
C PHE A 9 -6.39 14.67 1.36
N THR A 10 -5.37 15.25 1.98
CA THR A 10 -4.12 15.66 1.32
C THR A 10 -3.04 14.62 1.57
N ALA A 11 -1.94 14.66 0.81
CA ALA A 11 -0.78 13.82 1.10
C ALA A 11 -0.22 14.08 2.51
N GLY A 12 -0.18 15.34 2.95
CA GLY A 12 0.32 15.72 4.27
C GLY A 12 -0.57 15.21 5.41
N SER A 13 -1.89 15.33 5.28
CA SER A 13 -2.80 14.77 6.29
C SER A 13 -2.75 13.24 6.33
N PHE A 14 -2.69 12.58 5.18
CA PHE A 14 -2.47 11.13 5.12
C PHE A 14 -1.17 10.71 5.81
N ARG A 15 -0.06 11.43 5.58
CA ARG A 15 1.22 11.16 6.25
C ARG A 15 1.12 11.28 7.76
N ASN A 16 0.50 12.35 8.27
CA ASN A 16 0.35 12.57 9.70
C ASN A 16 -0.52 11.49 10.36
N GLU A 17 -1.67 11.16 9.76
CA GLU A 17 -2.57 10.11 10.27
C GLU A 17 -1.90 8.73 10.25
N LEU A 18 -1.12 8.44 9.21
CA LEU A 18 -0.35 7.20 9.12
C LEU A 18 0.75 7.15 10.18
N GLU A 19 1.47 8.25 10.43
CA GLU A 19 2.46 8.33 11.50
C GLU A 19 1.84 8.07 12.86
N ASP A 20 0.72 8.71 13.17
CA ASP A 20 -0.01 8.51 14.42
C ASP A 20 -0.46 7.05 14.59
N LEU A 21 -0.94 6.42 13.52
CA LEU A 21 -1.30 5.00 13.51
C LEU A 21 -0.09 4.11 13.81
N VAL A 22 1.04 4.32 13.12
CA VAL A 22 2.27 3.54 13.33
C VAL A 22 2.76 3.67 14.77
N ARG A 23 2.79 4.90 15.31
CA ARG A 23 3.20 5.16 16.70
C ARG A 23 2.27 4.46 17.68
N THR A 24 0.96 4.48 17.43
CA THR A 24 -0.04 3.78 18.25
C THR A 24 0.21 2.28 18.26
N ILE A 25 0.48 1.67 17.10
CA ILE A 25 0.81 0.24 16.99
C ILE A 25 2.08 -0.07 17.81
N GLN A 26 3.15 0.71 17.65
CA GLN A 26 4.42 0.49 18.37
C GLN A 26 4.31 0.75 19.87
N GLN A 27 3.42 1.64 20.31
CA GLN A 27 3.10 1.82 21.73
C GLN A 27 2.41 0.59 22.31
N ALA A 28 1.49 -0.03 21.56
CA ALA A 28 0.75 -1.21 22.01
C ALA A 28 1.55 -2.52 21.91
N ALA A 29 2.30 -2.72 20.81
CA ALA A 29 3.02 -3.95 20.50
C ALA A 29 4.52 -3.92 20.88
N GLY A 30 5.03 -2.76 21.32
CA GLY A 30 6.42 -2.53 21.68
C GLY A 30 7.22 -1.82 20.57
N GLN A 31 8.20 -1.01 20.99
CA GLN A 31 8.97 -0.15 20.08
C GLN A 31 9.85 -0.92 19.08
N GLN A 32 10.09 -2.21 19.31
CA GLN A 32 10.81 -3.10 18.40
C GLN A 32 9.89 -3.82 17.41
N CYS A 33 8.57 -3.62 17.50
CA CYS A 33 7.61 -4.19 16.58
C CYS A 33 7.82 -3.59 15.17
N LEU A 34 8.13 -4.46 14.21
CA LEU A 34 8.23 -4.09 12.80
C LEU A 34 6.81 -3.81 12.26
N VAL A 35 6.58 -2.59 11.78
CA VAL A 35 5.36 -2.23 11.06
C VAL A 35 5.65 -2.22 9.56
N VAL A 36 4.88 -3.00 8.80
CA VAL A 36 5.05 -3.12 7.34
C VAL A 36 3.96 -2.32 6.64
N LEU A 37 4.37 -1.46 5.71
CA LEU A 37 3.54 -0.57 4.92
C LEU A 37 3.59 -1.01 3.45
N PRO A 38 2.70 -1.91 3.00
CA PRO A 38 2.68 -2.32 1.60
C PRO A 38 2.15 -1.20 0.70
N ALA A 39 2.67 -1.13 -0.53
CA ALA A 39 2.15 -0.33 -1.63
C ALA A 39 0.71 -0.73 -1.98
N LEU A 40 -0.08 0.19 -2.56
CA LEU A 40 -1.51 -0.03 -2.83
C LEU A 40 -1.84 0.12 -4.33
N PRO A 41 -1.89 -0.98 -5.10
CA PRO A 41 -2.15 -0.90 -6.54
C PRO A 41 -3.63 -0.90 -6.91
N VAL A 42 -4.44 -0.01 -6.31
CA VAL A 42 -5.90 0.02 -6.55
C VAL A 42 -6.27 0.22 -8.03
N HIS A 43 -5.45 0.95 -8.78
CA HIS A 43 -5.64 1.22 -10.21
C HIS A 43 -5.52 -0.03 -11.10
N ARG A 44 -5.02 -1.15 -10.56
CA ARG A 44 -4.91 -2.44 -11.25
C ARG A 44 -6.17 -3.29 -11.16
N ALA A 45 -7.10 -2.95 -10.27
CA ALA A 45 -8.34 -3.70 -10.14
C ALA A 45 -9.14 -3.70 -11.45
N PRO A 46 -9.61 -4.86 -11.95
CA PRO A 46 -10.32 -4.99 -13.22
C PRO A 46 -11.52 -4.05 -13.38
N VAL A 47 -12.20 -3.71 -12.29
CA VAL A 47 -13.32 -2.76 -12.30
C VAL A 47 -12.92 -1.39 -12.86
N PHE A 48 -11.64 -1.01 -12.74
CA PHE A 48 -11.08 0.24 -13.29
C PHE A 48 -10.38 0.07 -14.64
N GLY A 49 -10.33 -1.15 -15.19
CA GLY A 49 -9.64 -1.46 -16.43
C GLY A 49 -10.16 -0.64 -17.63
N GLY A 50 -9.27 0.11 -18.29
CA GLY A 50 -9.61 0.89 -19.48
C GLY A 50 -10.51 2.11 -19.22
N MET A 51 -10.80 2.43 -17.96
CA MET A 51 -11.63 3.59 -17.62
C MET A 51 -10.85 4.89 -17.69
N TRP A 52 -10.83 5.51 -18.87
CA TRP A 52 -10.27 6.84 -19.05
C TRP A 52 -11.26 7.94 -18.61
N PRO A 53 -10.84 8.94 -17.79
CA PRO A 53 -9.51 9.20 -17.23
C PRO A 53 -9.32 8.68 -15.80
N LEU A 54 -10.26 7.89 -15.27
CA LEU A 54 -10.26 7.50 -13.86
C LEU A 54 -9.08 6.60 -13.49
N GLN A 55 -8.75 5.61 -14.31
CA GLN A 55 -7.67 4.67 -14.05
C GLN A 55 -6.31 5.35 -13.83
N PRO A 56 -5.82 6.23 -14.73
CA PRO A 56 -4.55 6.95 -14.49
C PRO A 56 -4.63 7.93 -13.32
N ALA A 57 -5.79 8.55 -13.07
CA ALA A 57 -5.96 9.40 -11.90
C ALA A 57 -5.82 8.60 -10.59
N LEU A 58 -6.41 7.40 -10.52
CA LEU A 58 -6.24 6.48 -9.40
C LEU A 58 -4.80 6.02 -9.24
N GLN A 59 -4.09 5.77 -10.34
CA GLN A 59 -2.66 5.43 -10.30
C GLN A 59 -1.83 6.58 -9.68
N SER A 60 -2.06 7.82 -10.10
CA SER A 60 -1.37 8.98 -9.53
C SER A 60 -1.67 9.18 -8.05
N LEU A 61 -2.93 9.02 -7.63
CA LEU A 61 -3.33 9.14 -6.22
C LEU A 61 -2.73 8.03 -5.36
N ALA A 62 -2.76 6.78 -5.84
CA ALA A 62 -2.12 5.65 -5.17
C ALA A 62 -0.61 5.86 -5.02
N GLY A 63 0.05 6.31 -6.10
CA GLY A 63 1.48 6.65 -6.07
C GLY A 63 1.81 7.73 -5.04
N LEU A 64 0.97 8.76 -4.93
CA LEU A 64 1.16 9.82 -3.93
C LEU A 64 1.09 9.29 -2.49
N TRP A 65 0.15 8.38 -2.18
CA TRP A 65 0.08 7.72 -0.88
C TRP A 65 1.26 6.77 -0.65
N ASP A 66 1.69 6.04 -1.68
CA ASP A 66 2.85 5.16 -1.61
C ASP A 66 4.14 5.93 -1.33
N ASP A 67 4.31 7.13 -1.90
CA ASP A 67 5.44 8.00 -1.62
C ASP A 67 5.44 8.50 -0.16
N GLN A 68 4.27 8.80 0.41
CA GLN A 68 4.18 9.16 1.84
C GLN A 68 4.51 7.98 2.76
N LYS A 69 4.03 6.77 2.44
CA LYS A 69 4.39 5.55 3.17
C LYS A 69 5.90 5.29 3.13
N ARG A 70 6.51 5.48 1.96
CA ARG A 70 7.97 5.33 1.77
C ARG A 70 8.75 6.34 2.59
N ALA A 71 8.38 7.62 2.53
CA ALA A 71 9.02 8.67 3.31
C ALA A 71 8.92 8.38 4.82
N LEU A 72 7.73 7.99 5.30
CA LEU A 72 7.54 7.64 6.71
C LEU A 72 8.41 6.45 7.15
N ALA A 73 8.54 5.43 6.30
CA ALA A 73 9.40 4.27 6.57
C ALA A 73 10.90 4.61 6.62
N GLN A 74 11.33 5.74 6.05
CA GLN A 74 12.70 6.25 6.17
C GLN A 74 12.90 7.03 7.47
N ASP A 75 11.86 7.74 7.94
CA ASP A 75 11.93 8.61 9.11
C ASP A 75 11.76 7.85 10.44
N LEU A 76 11.04 6.73 10.43
CA LEU A 76 10.73 5.95 11.63
C LEU A 76 11.54 4.64 11.71
N ARG A 77 11.97 4.30 12.92
CA ARG A 77 12.59 3.00 13.21
C ARG A 77 11.54 1.89 13.19
N CYS A 78 11.97 0.68 12.82
CA CYS A 78 11.12 -0.51 12.78
C CYS A 78 9.87 -0.31 11.91
N VAL A 79 9.99 0.45 10.82
CA VAL A 79 8.97 0.59 9.79
C VAL A 79 9.58 0.21 8.45
N ARG A 80 8.85 -0.55 7.63
CA ARG A 80 9.31 -0.92 6.28
C ARG A 80 8.22 -0.69 5.26
N PHE A 81 8.59 0.00 4.18
CA PHE A 81 7.77 0.07 2.99
C PHE A 81 8.04 -1.13 2.08
N VAL A 82 6.98 -1.75 1.55
CA VAL A 82 7.08 -2.83 0.55
C VAL A 82 6.52 -2.31 -0.76
N HIS A 83 7.33 -2.35 -1.81
CA HIS A 83 6.95 -1.88 -3.14
C HIS A 83 5.90 -2.79 -3.80
N ASN A 84 5.21 -2.25 -4.79
CA ASN A 84 4.42 -3.02 -5.75
C ASN A 84 5.32 -4.06 -6.46
N ALA A 85 4.73 -5.15 -6.93
CA ALA A 85 5.46 -6.22 -7.62
C ALA A 85 5.57 -5.97 -9.14
N GLU A 86 5.76 -4.72 -9.54
CA GLU A 86 5.92 -4.33 -10.94
C GLU A 86 7.05 -5.14 -11.60
N GLY A 87 6.79 -5.66 -12.80
CA GLY A 87 7.75 -6.49 -13.54
C GLY A 87 7.72 -8.00 -13.20
N THR A 88 6.90 -8.42 -12.22
CA THR A 88 6.63 -9.85 -12.01
C THR A 88 5.53 -10.35 -12.96
N GLU A 89 5.55 -11.66 -13.27
CA GLU A 89 4.57 -12.28 -14.16
C GLU A 89 3.12 -12.13 -13.66
N TRP A 90 2.92 -12.27 -12.35
CA TRP A 90 1.59 -12.26 -11.74
C TRP A 90 1.02 -10.85 -11.55
N TRP A 91 1.85 -9.81 -11.61
CA TRP A 91 1.43 -8.41 -11.41
C TRP A 91 0.28 -7.98 -12.31
N THR A 92 0.26 -8.51 -13.53
CA THR A 92 -0.71 -8.14 -14.55
C THR A 92 -1.75 -9.20 -14.85
N ALA A 93 -1.75 -10.31 -14.11
CA ALA A 93 -2.60 -11.45 -14.43
C ALA A 93 -4.01 -11.29 -13.83
N ASP A 94 -5.01 -11.36 -14.71
CA ASP A 94 -6.43 -11.19 -14.32
C ASP A 94 -6.96 -12.36 -13.48
N CYS A 95 -6.31 -13.53 -13.55
CA CYS A 95 -6.72 -14.72 -12.82
C CYS A 95 -6.57 -14.62 -11.29
N TYR A 96 -5.93 -13.58 -10.77
CA TYR A 96 -5.73 -13.34 -9.33
C TYR A 96 -6.77 -12.42 -8.70
N TRP A 97 -7.77 -11.99 -9.47
CA TRP A 97 -8.88 -11.18 -8.96
C TRP A 97 -10.11 -12.03 -8.67
N ALA A 98 -10.90 -11.57 -7.70
CA ALA A 98 -12.22 -12.11 -7.42
C ALA A 98 -13.23 -11.63 -8.48
N ALA A 99 -14.41 -12.24 -8.50
CA ALA A 99 -15.47 -11.92 -9.45
C ALA A 99 -16.01 -10.48 -9.35
N ASP A 100 -15.79 -9.80 -8.22
CA ASP A 100 -16.17 -8.40 -8.03
C ASP A 100 -15.24 -7.41 -8.78
N GLY A 101 -14.11 -7.89 -9.29
CA GLY A 101 -13.15 -7.10 -10.02
C GLY A 101 -12.45 -6.02 -9.20
N ILE A 102 -12.52 -6.06 -7.86
CA ILE A 102 -11.85 -5.10 -6.98
C ILE A 102 -10.99 -5.76 -5.89
N HIS A 103 -11.36 -6.95 -5.42
CA HIS A 103 -10.56 -7.68 -4.45
C HIS A 103 -9.71 -8.76 -5.14
N PRO A 104 -8.51 -9.05 -4.63
CA PRO A 104 -7.82 -10.30 -4.96
C PRO A 104 -8.68 -11.51 -4.56
N ASN A 105 -8.55 -12.62 -5.28
CA ASN A 105 -9.04 -13.92 -4.81
C ASN A 105 -8.03 -14.57 -3.85
N ASP A 106 -8.33 -15.76 -3.34
CA ASP A 106 -7.48 -16.47 -2.37
C ASP A 106 -6.03 -16.62 -2.87
N GLU A 107 -5.85 -16.94 -4.15
CA GLU A 107 -4.53 -17.10 -4.75
C GLU A 107 -3.82 -15.76 -4.92
N GLY A 108 -4.55 -14.71 -5.30
CA GLY A 108 -4.02 -13.34 -5.35
C GLY A 108 -3.56 -12.85 -3.98
N TYR A 109 -4.33 -13.12 -2.92
CA TYR A 109 -3.92 -12.83 -1.54
C TYR A 109 -2.69 -13.65 -1.13
N ARG A 110 -2.62 -14.93 -1.51
CA ARG A 110 -1.47 -15.80 -1.23
C ARG A 110 -0.19 -15.22 -1.82
N ILE A 111 -0.18 -14.92 -3.12
CA ILE A 111 0.98 -14.39 -3.84
C ILE A 111 1.39 -13.01 -3.28
N TRP A 112 0.42 -12.14 -3.00
CA TRP A 112 0.71 -10.84 -2.40
C TRP A 112 1.33 -10.97 -1.00
N GLY A 113 0.82 -11.90 -0.19
CA GLY A 113 1.38 -12.22 1.12
C GLY A 113 2.82 -12.74 1.02
N GLU A 114 3.11 -13.61 0.06
CA GLU A 114 4.47 -14.11 -0.21
C GLU A 114 5.43 -13.00 -0.63
N HIS A 115 5.00 -12.09 -1.51
CA HIS A 115 5.79 -10.92 -1.91
C HIS A 115 6.16 -10.03 -0.72
N ILE A 116 5.20 -9.76 0.17
CA ILE A 116 5.44 -9.02 1.41
C ILE A 116 6.42 -9.78 2.31
N ALA A 117 6.19 -11.07 2.53
CA ALA A 117 7.04 -11.89 3.40
C ALA A 117 8.49 -11.96 2.90
N GLN A 118 8.70 -12.12 1.60
CA GLN A 118 10.03 -12.11 0.99
C GLN A 118 10.72 -10.76 1.16
N SER A 119 10.00 -9.65 0.95
CA SER A 119 10.51 -8.29 1.15
C SER A 119 10.90 -8.01 2.61
N VAL A 120 10.16 -8.58 3.56
CA VAL A 120 10.50 -8.50 4.99
C VAL A 120 11.73 -9.36 5.29
N ALA A 121 11.77 -10.62 4.85
CA ALA A 121 12.87 -11.53 5.12
C ALA A 121 14.21 -11.06 4.56
N GLN A 122 14.23 -10.54 3.32
CA GLN A 122 15.48 -10.07 2.68
C GLN A 122 16.13 -8.92 3.44
N GLY A 123 15.35 -7.97 3.94
CA GLY A 123 15.92 -6.88 4.72
C GLY A 123 16.15 -7.21 6.19
N VAL A 124 15.90 -8.43 6.67
CA VAL A 124 16.38 -8.91 7.98
C VAL A 124 17.82 -9.42 7.86
N ILE A 125 18.25 -9.86 6.68
CA ILE A 125 19.58 -10.41 6.43
C ILE A 125 20.64 -9.29 6.28
N ASN A 126 20.23 -8.05 5.96
CA ASN A 126 21.11 -6.92 5.67
C ASN A 126 21.14 -5.82 6.77
N SER A 127 20.60 -6.09 7.96
CA SER A 127 20.54 -5.20 9.13
C SER A 127 21.15 -5.87 10.35
#